data_AF-A0A285BD36-F1
#
_entry.id   AF-A0A285BD36-F1
#
_cell.length_a   1.000
_cell.length_b   1.000
_cell.length_c   1.000
_cell.angle_alpha   90.00
_cell.angle_beta   90.00
_cell.angle_gamma   90.00
#
_symmetry.space_group_name_H-M   'P 1'
#
loop_
_entity.id
_entity.type
_entity.pdbx_description
1 polymer ?
#
loop_
_entity_poly.entity_id
_entity_poly.type
_entity_poly.pdbx_seq_one_letter_code
_entity_poly.pdbx_strand_id
1 'polypeptide(L)'
;MPLSDQERKNIRETWRIKVKKDREIETYRKKEAFDRVYKIAKILKEKYFVDKVILYGSLARDDRFDNLSDIDIFIDGWDDSKFNYWTMLIDVENIAKPYKISIVTQKEAYKSLLNEILREGRIIE
;
A
#
# COMPACT_ATOMS: atom_id res chain seq x y z
N MET A 1 -41.63 11.14 11.90
CA MET A 1 -42.43 10.28 11.00
C MET A 1 -41.56 9.09 10.61
N PRO A 2 -42.00 7.84 10.78
CA PRO A 2 -41.20 6.68 10.38
C PRO A 2 -41.14 6.56 8.85
N LEU A 3 -39.99 6.13 8.31
CA LEU A 3 -39.81 5.85 6.89
C LEU A 3 -40.79 4.77 6.41
N SER A 4 -41.44 5.01 5.28
CA SER A 4 -42.27 4.04 4.58
C SER A 4 -41.45 2.87 4.05
N ASP A 5 -42.09 1.73 3.80
CA ASP A 5 -41.43 0.54 3.27
C ASP A 5 -40.82 0.76 1.89
N GLN A 6 -41.45 1.61 1.07
CA GLN A 6 -40.93 1.98 -0.25
C GLN A 6 -39.64 2.83 -0.12
N GLU A 7 -39.61 3.78 0.81
CA GLU A 7 -38.39 4.57 1.08
C GLU A 7 -37.27 3.69 1.62
N ARG A 8 -37.57 2.76 2.53
CA ARG A 8 -36.59 1.78 3.04
C ARG A 8 -36.02 0.89 1.93
N LYS A 9 -36.86 0.43 1.00
CA LYS A 9 -36.44 -0.39 -0.15
C LYS A 9 -35.54 0.40 -1.10
N ASN A 10 -35.91 1.64 -1.42
CA ASN A 10 -35.12 2.51 -2.28
C ASN A 10 -33.73 2.79 -1.66
N ILE A 11 -33.70 3.13 -0.37
CA ILE A 11 -32.45 3.35 0.37
C ILE A 11 -31.54 2.12 0.29
N ARG A 12 -32.09 0.91 0.57
CA ARG A 12 -31.32 -0.34 0.48
C ARG A 12 -30.74 -0.58 -0.91
N GLU A 13 -31.50 -0.33 -1.96
CA GLU A 13 -31.04 -0.55 -3.33
C GLU A 13 -29.93 0.44 -3.73
N THR A 14 -30.09 1.73 -3.39
CA THR A 14 -29.03 2.73 -3.58
C THR A 14 -27.75 2.36 -2.84
N TRP A 15 -27.86 1.89 -1.59
CA TRP A 15 -26.69 1.41 -0.83
C TRP A 15 -26.02 0.20 -1.48
N ARG A 16 -26.78 -0.77 -2.01
CA ARG A 16 -26.21 -1.95 -2.68
C ARG A 16 -25.42 -1.55 -3.93
N ILE A 17 -25.98 -0.65 -4.74
CA ILE A 17 -25.30 -0.13 -5.94
C ILE A 17 -24.00 0.59 -5.55
N LYS A 18 -24.07 1.44 -4.51
CA LYS A 18 -22.89 2.17 -4.00
C LYS A 18 -21.80 1.21 -3.51
N VAL A 19 -22.15 0.25 -2.65
CA VAL A 19 -21.19 -0.75 -2.14
C VAL A 19 -20.55 -1.56 -3.27
N LYS A 20 -21.31 -1.93 -4.29
CA LYS A 20 -20.76 -2.65 -5.45
C LYS A 20 -19.74 -1.78 -6.21
N LYS A 21 -20.10 -0.52 -6.48
CA LYS A 21 -19.21 0.42 -7.16
C LYS A 21 -17.93 0.71 -6.35
N ASP A 22 -18.06 0.88 -5.04
CA ASP A 22 -16.92 1.14 -4.16
C ASP A 22 -15.95 -0.06 -4.16
N ARG A 23 -16.46 -1.30 -4.16
CA ARG A 23 -15.65 -2.52 -4.29
C ARG A 23 -14.92 -2.63 -5.62
N GLU A 24 -15.57 -2.25 -6.73
CA GLU A 24 -14.93 -2.25 -8.05
C GLU A 24 -13.78 -1.23 -8.11
N ILE A 25 -14.00 -0.04 -7.56
CA ILE A 25 -12.96 1.01 -7.44
C ILE A 25 -11.79 0.53 -6.59
N GLU A 26 -12.09 -0.05 -5.43
CA GLU A 26 -11.09 -0.61 -4.51
C GLU A 26 -10.26 -1.70 -5.16
N THR A 27 -10.90 -2.62 -5.89
CA THR A 27 -10.20 -3.69 -6.63
C THR A 27 -9.23 -3.11 -7.66
N TYR A 28 -9.68 -2.10 -8.42
CA TYR A 28 -8.83 -1.41 -9.39
C TYR A 28 -7.65 -0.69 -8.73
N ARG A 29 -7.91 0.06 -7.65
CA ARG A 29 -6.87 0.76 -6.88
C ARG A 29 -5.83 -0.20 -6.33
N LYS A 30 -6.28 -1.32 -5.76
CA LYS A 30 -5.39 -2.37 -5.23
C LYS A 30 -4.45 -2.89 -6.32
N LYS A 31 -5.00 -3.22 -7.49
CA LYS A 31 -4.20 -3.70 -8.62
C LYS A 31 -3.19 -2.65 -9.08
N GLU A 32 -3.61 -1.40 -9.24
CA GLU A 32 -2.70 -0.34 -9.69
C GLU A 32 -1.60 -0.05 -8.65
N ALA A 33 -1.94 -0.07 -7.36
CA ALA A 33 -0.97 0.09 -6.28
C ALA A 33 0.06 -1.05 -6.26
N PHE A 34 -0.35 -2.31 -6.48
CA PHE A 34 0.58 -3.43 -6.66
C PHE A 34 1.52 -3.20 -7.86
N ASP A 35 0.99 -2.74 -8.99
CA ASP A 35 1.83 -2.42 -10.17
C ASP A 35 2.87 -1.33 -9.85
N ARG A 36 2.55 -0.36 -8.98
CA ARG A 36 3.52 0.63 -8.48
C ARG A 36 4.56 -0.01 -7.58
N VAL A 37 4.15 -0.88 -6.65
CA VAL A 37 5.05 -1.59 -5.74
C VAL A 37 6.12 -2.36 -6.51
N TYR A 38 5.78 -3.07 -7.58
CA TYR A 38 6.78 -3.77 -8.40
C TYR A 38 7.78 -2.81 -9.08
N LYS A 39 7.30 -1.68 -9.60
CA LYS A 39 8.19 -0.66 -10.20
C LYS A 39 9.12 -0.04 -9.16
N ILE A 40 8.61 0.18 -7.96
CA ILE A 40 9.35 0.70 -6.82
C ILE A 40 10.40 -0.32 -6.36
N ALA A 41 10.02 -1.59 -6.20
CA ALA A 41 10.95 -2.64 -5.83
C ALA A 41 12.10 -2.75 -6.85
N LYS A 42 11.79 -2.66 -8.14
CA LYS A 42 12.79 -2.64 -9.21
C LYS A 42 13.78 -1.49 -9.04
N ILE A 43 13.31 -0.24 -8.86
CA ILE A 43 14.23 0.90 -8.72
C ILE A 43 15.07 0.80 -7.44
N LEU A 44 14.46 0.33 -6.33
CA LEU A 44 15.15 0.12 -5.07
C LEU A 44 16.29 -0.90 -5.21
N LYS A 45 16.05 -2.03 -5.90
CA LYS A 45 17.06 -3.06 -6.13
C LYS A 45 18.13 -2.61 -7.13
N GLU A 46 17.74 -2.03 -8.26
CA GLU A 46 18.67 -1.72 -9.35
C GLU A 46 19.50 -0.45 -9.11
N LYS A 47 18.88 0.60 -8.56
CA LYS A 47 19.52 1.90 -8.39
C LYS A 47 20.16 2.06 -7.02
N TYR A 48 19.51 1.52 -5.99
CA TYR A 48 19.93 1.68 -4.60
C TYR A 48 20.52 0.41 -3.98
N PHE A 49 20.56 -0.69 -4.75
CA PHE A 49 21.19 -1.95 -4.36
C PHE A 49 20.68 -2.49 -3.02
N VAL A 50 19.39 -2.29 -2.72
CA VAL A 50 18.78 -2.89 -1.54
C VAL A 50 18.64 -4.39 -1.74
N ASP A 51 18.84 -5.16 -0.67
CA ASP A 51 18.84 -6.63 -0.73
C ASP A 51 17.42 -7.18 -0.81
N LYS A 52 16.50 -6.61 -0.03
CA LYS A 52 15.11 -7.06 0.03
C LYS A 52 14.15 -5.90 0.07
N VAL A 53 13.02 -6.08 -0.60
CA VAL A 53 11.88 -5.18 -0.58
C VAL A 53 10.68 -6.01 -0.12
N ILE A 54 10.05 -5.60 0.97
CA ILE A 54 8.93 -6.31 1.58
C ILE A 54 7.75 -5.35 1.65
N LEU A 55 6.66 -5.67 0.95
CA LEU A 55 5.39 -4.98 1.08
C LEU A 55 4.69 -5.46 2.35
N TYR A 56 4.22 -4.56 3.19
CA TYR A 56 3.41 -4.90 4.36
C TYR A 56 2.14 -4.01 4.44
N GLY A 57 1.46 -4.02 5.58
CA GLY A 57 0.29 -3.17 5.80
C GLY A 57 -0.95 -3.59 5.01
N SER A 58 -1.83 -2.62 4.78
CA SER A 58 -3.16 -2.84 4.20
C SER A 58 -3.11 -3.49 2.81
N LEU A 59 -2.15 -3.09 1.97
CA LEU A 59 -2.01 -3.60 0.61
C LEU A 59 -1.52 -5.06 0.59
N ALA A 60 -0.66 -5.45 1.53
CA ALA A 60 -0.16 -6.82 1.67
C ALA A 60 -1.22 -7.78 2.22
N ARG A 61 -2.14 -7.28 3.04
CA ARG A 61 -3.27 -8.06 3.54
C ARG A 61 -4.36 -8.09 2.47
N ASP A 62 -5.14 -9.16 2.37
CA ASP A 62 -6.35 -9.16 1.53
C ASP A 62 -7.50 -8.30 2.13
N ASP A 63 -7.11 -7.25 2.85
CA ASP A 63 -7.97 -6.27 3.49
C ASP A 63 -8.30 -5.13 2.50
N ARG A 64 -9.10 -4.18 3.00
CA ARG A 64 -9.53 -3.00 2.27
C ARG A 64 -8.37 -2.08 1.92
N PHE A 65 -8.42 -1.55 0.72
CA PHE A 65 -7.45 -0.59 0.18
C PHE A 65 -8.20 0.61 -0.44
N ASP A 66 -8.60 1.51 0.42
CA ASP A 66 -9.44 2.65 0.08
C ASP A 66 -8.63 3.89 -0.36
N ASN A 67 -9.26 5.05 -0.32
CA ASN A 67 -8.63 6.33 -0.68
C ASN A 67 -7.69 6.90 0.40
N LEU A 68 -7.74 6.36 1.61
CA LEU A 68 -6.89 6.75 2.74
C LEU A 68 -5.73 5.78 2.96
N SER A 69 -5.73 4.66 2.23
CA SER A 69 -4.71 3.63 2.33
C SER A 69 -3.41 4.04 1.64
N ASP A 70 -2.30 3.77 2.31
CA ASP A 70 -0.94 4.07 1.87
C ASP A 70 -0.23 2.78 1.41
N ILE A 71 0.84 2.92 0.63
CA ILE A 71 1.73 1.81 0.27
C ILE A 71 2.83 1.72 1.34
N ASP A 72 2.89 0.61 2.08
CA ASP A 72 3.87 0.40 3.15
C ASP A 72 4.97 -0.58 2.71
N ILE A 73 6.21 -0.09 2.60
CA ILE A 73 7.36 -0.90 2.15
C ILE A 73 8.45 -0.90 3.20
N PHE A 74 8.93 -2.08 3.54
CA PHE A 74 10.15 -2.28 4.30
C PHE A 74 11.29 -2.63 3.35
N ILE A 75 12.46 -2.02 3.57
CA ILE A 75 13.68 -2.35 2.84
C ILE A 75 14.76 -2.87 3.79
N ASP A 76 15.43 -3.93 3.37
CA ASP A 76 16.62 -4.48 4.00
C ASP A 76 17.84 -4.22 3.11
N GLY A 77 19.00 -4.01 3.71
CA GLY A 77 20.24 -3.69 2.98
C GLY A 77 20.40 -2.22 2.58
N TRP A 78 19.61 -1.30 3.14
CA TRP A 78 19.80 0.13 2.90
C TRP A 78 21.15 0.65 3.44
N ASP A 79 21.89 1.41 2.63
CA ASP A 79 23.23 1.90 2.96
C ASP A 79 23.33 3.43 2.93
N ASP A 80 23.14 4.05 4.11
CA ASP A 80 23.24 5.51 4.29
C ASP A 80 24.63 6.09 3.99
N SER A 81 25.67 5.26 3.89
CA SER A 81 27.01 5.74 3.52
C SER A 81 27.15 5.99 2.02
N LYS A 82 26.29 5.36 1.20
CA LYS A 82 26.32 5.45 -0.26
C LYS A 82 25.22 6.32 -0.84
N PHE A 83 24.04 6.29 -0.23
CA PHE A 83 22.84 6.91 -0.78
C PHE A 83 22.16 7.84 0.23
N ASN A 84 21.52 8.88 -0.30
CA ASN A 84 20.68 9.76 0.49
C ASN A 84 19.23 9.25 0.53
N TYR A 85 18.71 9.04 1.73
CA TYR A 85 17.36 8.53 1.95
C TYR A 85 16.28 9.40 1.32
N TRP A 86 16.37 10.73 1.46
CA TRP A 86 15.36 11.66 0.93
C TRP A 86 15.32 11.67 -0.59
N THR A 87 16.48 11.55 -1.25
CA THR A 87 16.54 11.40 -2.71
C THR A 87 15.84 10.11 -3.15
N MET A 88 16.09 9.00 -2.46
CA MET A 88 15.39 7.73 -2.72
C MET A 88 13.88 7.87 -2.52
N LEU A 89 13.47 8.51 -1.43
CA LEU A 89 12.05 8.71 -1.13
C LEU A 89 11.34 9.50 -2.24
N ILE A 90 11.94 10.59 -2.74
CA ILE A 90 11.37 11.38 -3.84
C ILE A 90 11.21 10.54 -5.12
N ASP A 91 12.21 9.73 -5.48
CA ASP A 91 12.14 8.88 -6.66
C ASP A 91 11.03 7.84 -6.55
N VAL A 92 10.89 7.24 -5.37
CA VAL A 92 9.83 6.27 -5.08
C VAL A 92 8.45 6.94 -5.03
N GLU A 93 8.30 8.10 -4.39
CA GLU A 93 7.05 8.86 -4.34
C GLU A 93 6.57 9.24 -5.74
N ASN A 94 7.48 9.61 -6.64
CA ASN A 94 7.13 9.91 -8.03
C ASN A 94 6.54 8.70 -8.78
N ILE A 95 7.02 7.49 -8.48
CA ILE A 95 6.46 6.24 -9.05
C ILE A 95 5.14 5.87 -8.38
N ALA A 96 5.06 6.09 -7.06
CA ALA A 96 3.91 5.74 -6.22
C ALA A 96 2.67 6.58 -6.51
N LYS A 97 2.82 7.81 -7.02
CA LYS A 97 1.69 8.68 -7.40
C LYS A 97 0.62 7.91 -8.21
N PRO A 98 -0.66 8.02 -7.82
CA PRO A 98 -1.24 8.97 -6.86
C PRO A 98 -1.28 8.48 -5.40
N TYR A 99 -0.70 7.32 -5.09
CA TYR A 99 -0.70 6.76 -3.74
C TYR A 99 0.38 7.40 -2.88
N LYS A 100 0.07 7.58 -1.60
CA LYS A 100 1.09 7.86 -0.59
C LYS A 100 1.90 6.60 -0.35
N ILE A 101 3.15 6.80 0.07
CA ILE A 101 4.07 5.71 0.35
C ILE A 101 4.83 5.98 1.63
N SER A 102 5.00 4.93 2.43
CA SER A 102 5.84 4.87 3.61
C SER A 102 6.96 3.88 3.35
N ILE A 103 8.20 4.30 3.59
CA ILE A 103 9.37 3.41 3.53
C ILE A 103 9.97 3.32 4.93
N VAL A 104 10.26 2.10 5.36
CA VAL A 104 10.98 1.82 6.61
C VAL A 104 12.22 1.01 6.28
N THR A 105 13.36 1.41 6.82
CA THR A 105 14.63 0.68 6.64
C THR A 105 14.91 -0.25 7.81
N GLN A 106 15.85 -1.18 7.64
CA GLN A 106 16.31 -2.07 8.70
C GLN A 106 16.86 -1.36 9.95
N LYS A 107 17.21 -0.07 9.85
CA LYS A 107 17.71 0.72 10.99
C LYS A 107 16.60 1.27 11.88
N GLU A 108 15.43 1.52 11.32
CA GLU A 108 14.32 2.20 12.00
C GLU A 108 13.23 1.24 12.48
N ALA A 109 13.26 -0.01 12.01
CA ALA A 109 12.24 -0.98 12.35
C ALA A 109 12.39 -1.52 13.78
N TYR A 110 11.47 -1.11 14.66
CA TYR A 110 11.32 -1.73 15.97
C TYR A 110 11.00 -3.23 15.86
N LYS A 111 11.38 -4.01 16.88
CA LYS A 111 11.12 -5.46 16.92
C LYS A 111 9.66 -5.83 16.68
N SER A 112 8.71 -5.03 17.18
CA SER A 112 7.28 -5.24 16.96
C SER A 112 6.89 -5.14 15.48
N LEU A 113 7.40 -4.12 14.78
CA LEU A 113 7.16 -3.92 13.36
C LEU A 113 7.82 -5.03 12.54
N LEU A 114 9.06 -5.43 12.87
CA LEU A 114 9.71 -6.56 12.20
C LEU A 114 8.90 -7.85 12.34
N ASN A 115 8.32 -8.13 13.51
CA ASN A 115 7.46 -9.29 13.70
C ASN A 115 6.18 -9.23 12.86
N GLU A 116 5.61 -8.03 12.66
CA GLU A 116 4.47 -7.81 11.78
C GLU A 116 4.83 -8.04 10.31
N ILE A 117 5.95 -7.47 9.86
CA ILE A 117 6.49 -7.66 8.51
C ILE A 117 6.78 -9.14 8.24
N LEU A 118 7.34 -9.87 9.22
CA LEU A 118 7.59 -11.31 9.08
C LEU A 118 6.31 -12.15 9.00
N ARG A 119 5.24 -11.72 9.68
CA ARG A 119 3.98 -12.48 9.73
C ARG A 119 3.13 -12.27 8.48
N GLU A 120 3.10 -11.05 7.96
CA GLU A 120 2.11 -10.63 6.96
C GLU A 120 2.71 -9.91 5.75
N GLY A 121 4.01 -9.64 5.77
CA GLY A 121 4.72 -9.04 4.66
C GLY A 121 4.87 -10.00 3.49
N ARG A 122 4.93 -9.43 2.29
CA ARG A 122 5.17 -10.13 1.04
C ARG A 122 6.49 -9.64 0.45
N ILE A 123 7.43 -10.55 0.22
CA ILE A 123 8.66 -10.23 -0.49
C ILE A 123 8.29 -9.89 -1.94
N ILE A 124 8.81 -8.77 -2.42
CA ILE A 124 8.63 -8.30 -3.80
C ILE A 124 9.93 -8.56 -4.55
N GLU A 125 9.85 -9.38 -5.59
CA GLU A 125 10.94 -9.71 -6.50
C GLU A 125 11.21 -8.60 -7.52
#